data_AF-A0A850SZV8-F1
#
_entry.id   AF-A0A850SZV8-F1
#
_cell.length_a   1.000
_cell.length_b   1.000
_cell.length_c   1.000
_cell.angle_alpha   90.00
_cell.angle_beta   90.00
_cell.angle_gamma   90.00
#
_symmetry.space_group_name_H-M   'P 1'
#
loop_
_entity.id
_entity.type
_entity.pdbx_description
1 polymer ?
#
loop_
_entity_poly.entity_id
_entity_poly.type
_entity_poly.pdbx_seq_one_letter_code
_entity_poly.pdbx_strand_id
1 'polypeptide(L)'
;MNKEQIKTAIIEQIRIIAPDLEYDDIPSDENLQNALEIDSFDFLHLLNALYEQLGVQVPEADYGEVDTLNRMAAYFAERIKGT
;
A
#
# COMPACT_ATOMS: atom_id res chain seq x y z
N MET A 1 2.80 -14.23 5.26
CA MET A 1 1.73 -13.31 5.68
C MET A 1 0.44 -13.63 4.94
N ASN A 2 -0.72 -13.41 5.57
CA ASN A 2 -2.02 -13.47 4.87
C ASN A 2 -2.40 -12.07 4.33
N LYS A 3 -3.46 -11.99 3.51
CA LYS A 3 -3.89 -10.73 2.88
C LYS A 3 -4.31 -9.67 3.89
N GLU A 4 -4.91 -10.08 5.02
CA GLU A 4 -5.33 -9.17 6.08
C GLU A 4 -4.13 -8.52 6.79
N GLN A 5 -3.11 -9.30 7.14
CA GLN A 5 -1.85 -8.79 7.72
C GLN A 5 -1.15 -7.79 6.79
N ILE A 6 -1.18 -8.04 5.48
CA ILE A 6 -0.62 -7.12 4.49
C ILE A 6 -1.44 -5.83 4.43
N LYS A 7 -2.77 -5.91 4.44
CA LYS A 7 -3.64 -4.72 4.50
C LYS A 7 -3.37 -3.90 5.77
N THR A 8 -3.23 -4.56 6.92
CA THR A 8 -2.87 -3.89 8.18
C THR A 8 -1.54 -3.15 8.04
N ALA A 9 -0.51 -3.81 7.50
CA ALA A 9 0.79 -3.16 7.28
C ALA A 9 0.70 -1.94 6.35
N ILE A 10 -0.05 -2.05 5.23
CA ILE A 10 -0.28 -0.92 4.32
C ILE A 10 -0.96 0.24 5.04
N ILE A 11 -1.98 -0.03 5.85
CA ILE A 11 -2.74 1.00 6.55
C ILE A 11 -1.91 1.66 7.66
N GLU A 12 -1.07 0.89 8.36
CA GLU A 12 -0.12 1.45 9.32
C GLU A 12 0.83 2.44 8.65
N GLN A 13 1.34 2.14 7.45
CA GLN A 13 2.19 3.06 6.70
C GLN A 13 1.41 4.28 6.17
N ILE A 14 0.18 4.08 5.70
CA ILE A 14 -0.69 5.18 5.27
C ILE A 14 -0.93 6.18 6.42
N ARG A 15 -1.13 5.69 7.65
CA ARG A 15 -1.31 6.55 8.83
C ARG A 15 -0.09 7.40 9.19
N ILE A 16 1.10 7.04 8.73
CA ILE A 16 2.29 7.88 8.93
C ILE A 16 2.20 9.13 8.03
N ILE A 17 1.63 8.98 6.84
CA ILE A 17 1.47 10.05 5.85
C ILE A 17 0.20 10.86 6.17
N ALA A 18 -0.90 10.18 6.48
CA ALA A 18 -2.21 10.76 6.76
C ALA A 18 -2.76 10.20 8.10
N PRO A 19 -2.32 10.75 9.25
CA PRO A 19 -2.65 10.23 10.58
C PRO A 19 -4.12 10.40 10.97
N ASP A 20 -4.86 11.29 10.31
CA ASP A 20 -6.29 11.54 10.54
C ASP A 20 -7.21 10.47 9.94
N LEU A 21 -6.70 9.54 9.12
CA LEU A 21 -7.51 8.53 8.45
C LEU A 21 -7.68 7.26 9.29
N GLU A 22 -8.93 6.82 9.49
CA GLU A 22 -9.21 5.52 10.11
C GLU A 22 -9.18 4.37 9.09
N TYR A 23 -9.13 3.13 9.61
CA TYR A 23 -9.06 1.93 8.76
C TYR A 23 -10.27 1.80 7.83
N ASP A 24 -11.45 2.18 8.32
CA ASP A 24 -12.71 2.11 7.57
C ASP A 24 -12.86 3.27 6.55
N ASP A 25 -12.10 4.35 6.71
CA ASP A 25 -12.13 5.50 5.78
C ASP A 25 -11.30 5.25 4.51
N ILE A 26 -10.43 4.24 4.48
CA ILE A 26 -9.59 3.96 3.31
C ILE A 26 -10.35 3.08 2.33
N PRO A 27 -10.76 3.60 1.16
CA PRO A 27 -11.49 2.83 0.18
C PRO A 27 -10.65 1.68 -0.37
N SER A 28 -11.21 0.48 -0.37
CA SER A 28 -10.48 -0.72 -0.78
C SER A 28 -10.18 -0.78 -2.28
N ASP A 29 -11.02 -0.16 -3.11
CA ASP A 29 -11.00 -0.26 -4.58
C ASP A 29 -10.88 1.09 -5.28
N GLU A 30 -10.62 2.18 -4.53
CA GLU A 30 -10.32 3.48 -5.13
C GLU A 30 -8.81 3.75 -5.13
N ASN A 31 -8.43 4.69 -6.00
CA ASN A 31 -7.04 5.11 -6.13
C ASN A 31 -6.56 5.76 -4.83
N LEU A 32 -5.53 5.20 -4.21
CA LEU A 32 -4.99 5.66 -2.93
C LEU A 32 -4.42 7.08 -3.01
N GLN A 33 -3.78 7.47 -4.12
CA GLN A 33 -3.25 8.84 -4.22
C GLN A 33 -4.39 9.86 -4.17
N ASN A 34 -5.49 9.60 -4.89
CA ASN A 34 -6.66 10.46 -4.85
C ASN A 34 -7.40 10.41 -3.50
N ALA A 35 -7.60 9.20 -2.95
CA ALA A 35 -8.36 9.00 -1.72
C ALA A 35 -7.66 9.58 -0.48
N LEU A 36 -6.33 9.50 -0.44
CA LEU A 36 -5.52 10.04 0.64
C LEU A 36 -5.11 11.50 0.40
N GLU A 37 -5.46 12.06 -0.77
CA GLU A 37 -5.03 13.38 -1.23
C GLU A 37 -3.50 13.58 -1.19
N ILE A 38 -2.75 12.51 -1.47
CA ILE A 38 -1.28 12.50 -1.43
C ILE A 38 -0.67 12.67 -2.81
N ASP A 39 0.55 13.22 -2.85
CA ASP A 39 1.28 13.36 -4.11
C ASP A 39 2.10 12.11 -4.47
N SER A 40 2.81 12.18 -5.59
CA SER A 40 3.65 11.07 -6.05
C SER A 40 4.86 10.80 -5.14
N PHE A 41 5.39 11.80 -4.44
CA PHE A 41 6.49 11.62 -3.49
C PHE A 41 6.04 10.90 -2.22
N ASP A 42 4.87 11.26 -1.69
CA ASP A 42 4.24 10.57 -0.56
C ASP A 42 3.95 9.11 -0.90
N PHE A 43 3.45 8.84 -2.11
CA PHE A 43 3.24 7.48 -2.59
C PHE A 43 4.55 6.68 -2.68
N LEU A 44 5.64 7.29 -3.16
CA LEU A 44 6.96 6.66 -3.16
C LEU A 44 7.47 6.36 -1.74
N HIS A 45 7.23 7.27 -0.80
CA HIS A 45 7.54 7.06 0.61
C HIS A 45 6.77 5.86 1.19
N LEU A 46 5.48 5.74 0.88
CA LEU A 46 4.66 4.58 1.25
C LEU A 46 5.27 3.27 0.72
N LEU A 47 5.63 3.23 -0.55
CA LEU A 47 6.24 2.04 -1.17
C LEU A 47 7.60 1.69 -0.56
N ASN A 48 8.42 2.68 -0.24
CA ASN A 48 9.71 2.47 0.42
C ASN A 48 9.53 1.91 1.84
N ALA A 49 8.60 2.46 2.62
CA ALA A 49 8.33 1.95 3.97
C ALA A 49 7.78 0.51 3.93
N LEU A 50 6.93 0.21 2.95
CA LEU A 50 6.45 -1.15 2.70
C LEU A 50 7.57 -2.09 2.25
N TYR A 51 8.55 -1.62 1.47
CA TYR A 51 9.73 -2.40 1.13
C TYR A 51 10.56 -2.73 2.38
N GLU A 52 10.77 -1.79 3.29
CA GLU A 52 11.48 -2.06 4.55
C GLU A 52 10.75 -3.07 5.44
N GLN A 53 9.41 -3.04 5.45
CA GLN A 53 8.60 -3.91 6.29
C GLN A 53 8.36 -5.31 5.66
N LEU A 54 8.15 -5.38 4.34
CA LEU A 54 7.74 -6.60 3.63
C LEU A 54 8.86 -7.20 2.76
N GLY A 55 9.92 -6.45 2.47
CA GLY A 55 11.03 -6.88 1.61
C GLY A 55 10.70 -6.96 0.13
N VAL A 56 9.55 -6.43 -0.31
CA VAL A 56 9.07 -6.53 -1.69
C VAL A 56 9.22 -5.18 -2.39
N GLN A 57 10.01 -5.15 -3.45
CA GLN A 57 10.18 -3.96 -4.27
C GLN A 57 9.02 -3.80 -5.26
N VAL A 58 8.58 -2.56 -5.45
CA VAL A 58 7.57 -2.21 -6.46
C VAL A 58 8.24 -1.32 -7.52
N PRO A 59 8.51 -1.84 -8.74
CA PRO A 59 9.04 -1.03 -9.82
C PRO A 59 7.98 -0.07 -10.34
N GLU A 60 8.40 1.05 -10.96
CA GLU A 60 7.50 2.07 -11.51
C GLU A 60 6.52 1.51 -12.54
N ALA A 61 6.92 0.49 -13.31
CA ALA A 61 6.07 -0.20 -14.27
C ALA A 61 4.83 -0.85 -13.62
N ASP A 62 4.93 -1.19 -12.33
CA ASP A 62 3.90 -1.89 -11.58
C ASP A 62 3.04 -0.93 -10.72
N TYR A 63 3.22 0.40 -10.81
CA TYR A 63 2.43 1.35 -10.02
C TYR A 63 0.93 1.26 -10.30
N GLY A 64 0.55 0.88 -11.51
CA GLY A 64 -0.84 0.61 -11.86
C GLY A 64 -1.42 -0.66 -11.20
N GLU A 65 -0.58 -1.54 -10.66
CA GLU A 65 -0.99 -2.75 -9.92
C GLU A 65 -1.03 -2.54 -8.40
N VAL A 66 -0.62 -1.36 -7.92
CA VAL A 66 -0.62 -1.00 -6.50
C VAL A 66 -1.37 0.31 -6.25
N ASP A 67 -2.26 0.69 -7.17
CA ASP A 67 -2.97 1.97 -7.12
C ASP A 67 -4.12 1.97 -6.12
N THR A 68 -4.64 0.79 -5.73
CA THR A 68 -5.71 0.61 -4.74
C THR A 68 -5.26 -0.29 -3.61
N LEU A 69 -5.89 -0.21 -2.44
CA LEU A 69 -5.56 -1.07 -1.29
C LEU A 69 -5.72 -2.56 -1.61
N ASN A 70 -6.77 -2.97 -2.33
CA ASN A 70 -7.01 -4.36 -2.69
C ASN A 70 -5.96 -4.90 -3.66
N ARG A 71 -5.58 -4.11 -4.67
CA ARG A 71 -4.57 -4.49 -5.66
C ARG A 71 -3.18 -4.52 -5.01
N MET A 72 -2.84 -3.50 -4.24
CA MET A 72 -1.59 -3.45 -3.48
C MET A 72 -1.46 -4.67 -2.55
N ALA A 73 -2.50 -4.99 -1.77
CA ALA A 73 -2.47 -6.16 -0.89
C ALA A 73 -2.37 -7.48 -1.66
N ALA A 74 -2.98 -7.60 -2.84
CA ALA A 74 -2.86 -8.78 -3.70
C ALA A 74 -1.44 -8.91 -4.27
N TYR A 75 -0.89 -7.82 -4.80
CA TYR A 75 0.46 -7.71 -5.35
C TYR A 75 1.52 -8.18 -4.36
N PHE A 76 1.45 -7.69 -3.11
CA PHE A 76 2.37 -8.10 -2.04
C PHE A 76 2.12 -9.55 -1.62
N ALA A 77 0.85 -10.00 -1.55
CA ALA A 77 0.53 -11.37 -1.17
C ALA A 77 1.09 -12.40 -2.16
N GLU A 78 1.04 -12.10 -3.45
CA GLU A 78 1.60 -12.96 -4.50
C GLU A 78 3.11 -13.02 -4.43
N ARG A 79 3.80 -11.88 -4.25
CA ARG A 79 5.26 -11.83 -4.15
C ARG A 79 5.80 -12.45 -2.86
N ILE A 80 5.12 -12.27 -1.73
CA ILE A 80 5.51 -12.88 -0.46
C ILE A 80 5.30 -14.40 -0.49
N LYS A 81 4.23 -14.91 -1.11
CA LYS A 81 3.99 -16.36 -1.26
C LYS A 81 4.95 -17.03 -2.24
N GLY A 82 5.55 -16.26 -3.16
CA GLY A 82 6.51 -16.76 -4.14
C GLY A 82 7.93 -16.95 -3.61
N THR A 83 8.18 -16.69 -2.32
CA THR A 83 9.47 -16.92 -1.64
C THR A 83 9.37 -18.12 -0.70
#